data_AF-B8RJ60-F1
#
_entry.id   AF-B8RJ60-F1
#
_cell.length_a   1.000
_cell.length_b   1.000
_cell.length_c   1.000
_cell.angle_alpha   90.00
_cell.angle_beta   90.00
_cell.angle_gamma   90.00
#
_symmetry.space_group_name_H-M   'P 1'
#
loop_
_entity.id
_entity.type
_entity.pdbx_description
1 polymer ?
#
loop_
_entity_poly.entity_id
_entity_poly.type
_entity_poly.pdbx_seq_one_letter_code
_entity_poly.pdbx_strand_id
1 'polypeptide(L)'
;MMHILVGFTEDKRVLIVVNTQEYKLGVRVELSSNTGQICNELERLMGQYRTECKQLYHYRTLLAVHPRTGELDKESFKLPSCCKCVIKPLTLLSDGK
;
A
#
# COMPACT_ATOMS: atom_id res chain seq x y z
N MET A 1 -12.48 7.91 2.84
CA MET A 1 -12.73 7.30 1.51
C MET A 1 -11.93 8.11 0.50
N MET A 2 -11.25 7.46 -0.44
CA MET A 2 -10.42 8.12 -1.45
C MET A 2 -10.91 7.77 -2.85
N HIS A 3 -10.91 8.75 -3.74
CA HIS A 3 -11.25 8.56 -5.16
C HIS A 3 -9.95 8.63 -5.94
N ILE A 4 -9.60 7.52 -6.59
CA ILE A 4 -8.30 7.35 -7.21
C ILE A 4 -8.48 7.63 -8.70
N LEU A 5 -7.61 8.48 -9.27
CA LEU A 5 -7.59 8.77 -10.70
C LEU A 5 -6.60 7.87 -11.45
N VAL A 6 -5.46 7.57 -10.82
CA VAL A 6 -4.38 6.77 -11.38
C VAL A 6 -3.90 5.78 -10.32
N GLY A 7 -3.65 4.54 -10.71
CA GLY A 7 -3.17 3.51 -9.80
C GLY A 7 -2.12 2.59 -10.41
N PHE A 8 -1.40 1.90 -9.54
CA PHE A 8 -0.43 0.87 -9.90
C PHE A 8 -1.07 -0.51 -9.77
N THR A 9 -1.03 -1.28 -10.85
CA THR A 9 -1.55 -2.65 -10.89
C THR A 9 -0.56 -3.65 -10.29
N GLU A 10 -1.03 -4.88 -10.09
CA GLU A 10 -0.19 -6.00 -9.65
C GLU A 10 1.01 -6.27 -10.56
N ASP A 11 0.82 -6.14 -11.87
CA ASP A 11 1.86 -6.29 -12.88
C ASP A 11 2.65 -4.99 -13.13
N LYS A 12 2.58 -4.04 -12.19
CA LYS A 12 3.37 -2.80 -12.15
C LYS A 12 3.08 -1.84 -13.31
N ARG A 13 1.91 -1.93 -13.94
CA ARG A 13 1.43 -0.92 -14.90
C ARG A 13 0.81 0.26 -14.16
N VAL A 14 0.88 1.43 -14.78
CA VAL A 14 0.19 2.65 -14.34
C VAL A 14 -1.02 2.84 -15.23
N LEU A 15 -2.21 2.75 -14.67
CA LEU A 15 -3.47 2.84 -15.40
C LEU A 15 -4.38 3.94 -14.84
N ILE A 16 -5.22 4.50 -15.71
CA ILE A 16 -6.25 5.49 -15.34
C ILE A 16 -7.49 4.73 -14.86
N VAL A 17 -7.95 5.05 -13.65
CA VAL A 17 -9.16 4.49 -13.04
C VAL A 17 -10.38 5.29 -13.52
N VAL A 18 -11.42 4.58 -13.95
CA VAL A 18 -12.63 5.19 -14.51
C VAL A 18 -13.45 5.87 -13.43
N ASN A 19 -13.72 7.16 -13.61
CA ASN A 19 -14.68 7.92 -12.80
C ASN A 19 -15.50 8.81 -13.75
N THR A 20 -16.81 8.89 -13.56
CA THR A 20 -17.68 9.85 -14.26
C THR A 20 -18.04 11.00 -13.33
N GLN A 21 -18.82 11.97 -13.83
CA GLN A 21 -19.33 13.07 -13.01
C GLN A 21 -20.32 12.56 -11.94
N GLU A 22 -21.10 11.54 -12.27
CA GLU A 22 -22.15 10.92 -11.46
C GLU A 22 -21.66 9.75 -10.62
N TYR A 23 -20.67 8.99 -11.12
CA TYR A 23 -20.20 7.75 -10.49
C TYR A 23 -18.70 7.80 -10.24
N LYS A 24 -18.32 7.70 -8.96
CA LYS A 24 -16.92 7.66 -8.53
C LYS A 24 -16.63 6.34 -7.82
N LEU A 25 -15.52 5.70 -8.16
CA LEU A 25 -15.06 4.49 -7.49
C LEU A 25 -14.41 4.86 -6.17
N GLY A 26 -15.22 4.88 -5.12
CA GLY A 26 -14.77 5.12 -3.75
C GLY A 26 -14.02 3.91 -3.20
N VAL A 27 -12.76 4.10 -2.80
CA VAL A 27 -11.98 3.06 -2.12
C VAL A 27 -11.75 3.46 -0.67
N ARG A 28 -11.92 2.51 0.26
CA ARG A 28 -11.42 2.65 1.63
C ARG A 28 -9.95 2.25 1.68
N VAL A 29 -9.12 3.21 2.05
CA VAL A 29 -7.69 3.01 2.29
C VAL A 29 -7.36 3.38 3.73
N GLU A 30 -6.30 2.77 4.26
CA GLU A 30 -5.72 3.15 5.54
C GLU A 30 -4.24 3.47 5.31
N LEU A 31 -3.89 4.72 5.56
CA LEU A 31 -2.53 5.24 5.45
C LEU A 31 -1.94 5.31 6.85
N SER A 32 -0.76 4.72 7.02
CA SER A 32 0.03 4.86 8.23
C SER A 32 0.62 6.26 8.33
N SER A 33 0.52 6.87 9.51
CA SER A 33 1.17 8.15 9.84
C SER A 33 2.64 8.00 10.25
N ASN A 34 3.08 6.77 10.51
CA ASN A 34 4.33 6.45 11.20
C ASN A 34 5.05 5.24 10.59
N THR A 35 4.93 5.02 9.29
CA THR A 35 5.62 3.91 8.60
C THR A 35 7.12 4.02 8.79
N GLY A 36 7.74 2.90 9.18
CA GLY A 36 9.16 2.82 9.49
C GLY A 36 9.54 3.29 10.90
N GLN A 37 8.62 3.92 11.64
CA GLN A 37 8.87 4.33 13.02
C GLN A 37 8.62 3.18 13.99
N ILE A 38 9.27 3.27 15.15
CA ILE A 38 9.09 2.34 16.27
C ILE A 38 7.63 2.43 16.75
N CYS A 39 6.98 1.27 16.88
CA CYS A 39 5.56 1.18 17.24
C CYS A 39 5.34 0.62 18.65
N ASN A 40 6.37 0.05 19.28
CA ASN A 40 6.34 -0.40 20.66
C ASN A 40 7.74 -0.39 21.29
N GLU A 41 7.83 -0.03 22.56
CA GLU A 41 9.06 0.03 23.38
C GLU A 41 9.62 -1.35 23.78
N LEU A 42 9.26 -2.41 23.03
CA LEU A 42 9.80 -3.76 23.25
C LEU A 42 11.34 -3.82 23.09
N GLU A 43 11.95 -2.80 22.48
CA GLU A 43 13.42 -2.62 22.40
C GLU A 43 14.09 -2.74 23.77
N ARG A 44 13.42 -2.36 24.87
CA ARG A 44 14.02 -2.39 26.21
C ARG A 44 14.17 -3.81 26.78
N LEU A 45 13.47 -4.79 26.23
CA LEU A 45 13.38 -6.11 26.86
C LEU A 45 14.50 -7.07 26.42
N MET A 46 15.01 -6.99 25.19
CA MET A 46 15.90 -8.06 24.67
C MET A 46 17.03 -7.64 23.71
N GLY A 47 17.32 -6.35 23.49
CA GLY A 47 18.56 -5.84 22.83
C GLY A 47 18.95 -6.39 21.45
N GLN A 48 18.17 -7.30 20.87
CA GLN A 48 18.44 -8.05 19.62
C GLN A 48 17.30 -7.85 18.60
N TYR A 49 16.21 -7.20 19.00
CA TYR A 49 15.03 -6.97 18.18
C TYR A 49 14.56 -5.53 18.32
N ARG A 50 14.06 -4.96 17.23
CA ARG A 50 13.34 -3.68 17.21
C ARG A 50 11.96 -3.85 16.62
N THR A 51 11.03 -2.97 16.97
CA THR A 51 9.71 -2.92 16.34
C THR A 51 9.64 -1.80 15.32
N GLU A 52 8.87 -1.99 14.25
CA GLU A 52 8.57 -0.91 13.31
C GLU A 52 7.15 -1.03 12.75
N CYS A 53 6.51 0.10 12.46
CA CYS A 53 5.23 0.12 11.75
C CYS A 53 5.48 -0.15 10.26
N LYS A 54 4.90 -1.22 9.72
CA LYS A 54 4.96 -1.56 8.30
C LYS A 54 3.60 -1.35 7.65
N GLN A 55 3.54 -0.45 6.66
CA GLN A 55 2.37 -0.29 5.80
C GLN A 55 2.13 -1.56 4.99
N LEU A 56 0.92 -2.10 5.09
CA LEU A 56 0.44 -3.21 4.28
C LEU A 56 -0.46 -2.71 3.16
N TYR A 57 -0.44 -3.47 2.06
CA TYR A 57 -1.20 -3.20 0.85
C TYR A 57 -2.05 -4.41 0.51
N HIS A 58 -3.23 -4.16 -0.03
CA HIS A 58 -4.11 -5.19 -0.59
C HIS A 58 -4.45 -4.83 -2.03
N TYR A 59 -4.72 -5.85 -2.82
CA TYR A 59 -5.23 -5.68 -4.17
C TYR A 59 -6.75 -5.50 -4.14
N ARG A 60 -7.23 -4.54 -4.94
CA ARG A 60 -8.66 -4.29 -5.17
C ARG A 60 -8.88 -4.14 -6.66
N THR A 61 -9.93 -4.81 -7.14
CA THR A 61 -10.32 -4.73 -8.54
C THR A 61 -11.07 -3.43 -8.79
N LEU A 62 -10.56 -2.59 -9.69
CA LEU A 62 -11.21 -1.36 -10.14
C LEU A 62 -11.35 -1.39 -11.67
N LEU A 63 -12.23 -0.55 -12.20
CA LEU A 63 -12.36 -0.36 -13.64
C LEU A 63 -11.30 0.63 -14.13
N ALA A 64 -10.58 0.28 -15.19
CA ALA A 64 -9.50 1.07 -15.75
C ALA A 64 -9.59 1.15 -17.27
N VAL A 65 -8.97 2.19 -17.85
CA VAL A 65 -8.87 2.35 -19.29
C VAL A 65 -7.60 1.66 -19.80
N HIS A 66 -7.76 0.75 -20.75
CA HIS A 66 -6.64 0.09 -21.40
C HIS A 66 -5.83 1.10 -22.24
N PRO A 67 -4.52 1.22 -22.04
CA PRO A 67 -3.74 2.36 -22.56
C PRO A 67 -3.55 2.33 -24.08
N ARG A 68 -3.76 1.18 -24.73
CA ARG A 68 -3.58 1.01 -26.18
C ARG A 68 -4.90 0.96 -26.96
N THR A 69 -5.90 0.31 -26.40
CA THR A 69 -7.20 0.08 -27.08
C THR A 69 -8.27 1.08 -26.64
N GLY A 70 -8.10 1.72 -25.48
CA GLY A 70 -9.13 2.58 -24.89
C GLY A 70 -10.31 1.81 -24.29
N GLU A 71 -10.27 0.48 -24.31
CA GLU A 71 -11.32 -0.38 -23.75
C GLU A 71 -11.29 -0.35 -22.22
N LEU A 72 -12.39 -0.80 -21.61
CA LEU A 72 -12.54 -0.82 -20.16
C LEU A 72 -12.24 -2.21 -19.62
N ASP A 73 -11.22 -2.29 -18.77
CA ASP A 73 -10.77 -3.53 -18.15
C ASP A 73 -10.89 -3.51 -16.63
N LYS A 74 -11.15 -4.67 -16.04
CA LYS A 74 -11.07 -4.87 -14.59
C LYS A 74 -9.63 -5.17 -14.22
N GLU A 75 -9.04 -4.31 -13.42
CA GLU A 75 -7.61 -4.37 -13.09
C GLU A 75 -7.40 -4.38 -11.57
N SER A 76 -6.38 -5.11 -11.13
CA SER A 76 -6.04 -5.30 -9.71
C SER A 76 -5.06 -4.23 -9.23
N PHE A 77 -5.54 -3.23 -8.50
CA PHE A 77 -4.75 -2.12 -8.00
C PHE A 77 -4.22 -2.37 -6.60
N LYS A 78 -2.93 -2.08 -6.38
CA LYS A 78 -2.28 -2.16 -5.07
C LYS A 78 -2.61 -0.93 -4.23
N LEU A 79 -3.39 -1.12 -3.17
CA LEU A 79 -3.90 -0.02 -2.35
C LEU A 79 -3.48 -0.17 -0.88
N PRO A 80 -3.11 0.94 -0.20
CA PRO A 80 -2.74 0.91 1.21
C PRO A 80 -3.97 0.56 2.08
N SER A 81 -3.76 -0.26 3.09
CA SER A 81 -4.86 -0.98 3.75
C SER A 81 -4.80 -1.06 5.26
N CYS A 82 -3.61 -1.13 5.87
CA CYS A 82 -3.40 -0.98 7.31
C CYS A 82 -1.92 -0.78 7.64
N CYS A 83 -1.62 -0.28 8.85
CA CYS A 83 -0.29 -0.46 9.44
C CYS A 83 -0.28 -1.64 10.41
N LYS A 84 0.79 -2.44 10.38
CA LYS A 84 1.05 -3.44 11.43
C LYS A 84 2.40 -3.19 12.09
N CYS A 85 2.45 -3.32 13.41
CA CYS A 85 3.70 -3.33 14.16
C CYS A 85 4.38 -4.69 13.96
N VAL A 86 5.57 -4.69 13.35
CA VAL A 86 6.35 -5.90 13.09
C VAL A 86 7.63 -5.90 13.91
N ILE A 87 8.08 -7.10 14.31
CA ILE A 87 9.36 -7.30 14.99
C ILE A 87 10.43 -7.60 13.94
N LYS A 88 11.56 -6.90 14.00
CA LYS A 88 12.74 -7.12 13.15
C LYS A 88 13.96 -7.46 14.00
N PRO A 89 14.76 -8.47 13.62
CA PRO A 89 16.06 -8.70 14.24
C PRO A 89 17.04 -7.59 13.88
N LEU A 90 17.86 -7.16 14.85
CA LEU A 90 18.87 -6.11 14.66
C LEU A 90 20.04 -6.57 13.77
N THR A 91 20.26 -7.88 13.64
CA THR A 91 21.30 -8.46 12.76
C THR A 91 21.03 -8.28 11.26
N LEU A 92 19.80 -7.94 10.86
CA LEU A 92 19.45 -7.65 9.46
C LEU A 92 19.67 -6.18 9.06
N LEU A 93 20.27 -5.37 9.93
CA LEU A 93 20.62 -3.97 9.64
C LEU A 93 22.07 -3.80 9.15
N SER A 94 22.88 -4.86 9.21
CA SER A 94 24.28 -4.85 8.78
C SER A 94 24.49 -4.94 7.26
N ASP A 95 23.48 -5.32 6.48
CA ASP A 95 23.60 -5.55 5.02
C ASP A 95 23.02 -4.39 4.17
N GLY A 96 23.16 -3.15 4.65
CA GLY A 96 22.59 -1.97 3.99
C GLY A 96 23.50 -0.75 3.96
N LYS A 97 24.82 -0.94 3.96
CA LYS A 97 25.77 0.12 3.60
C LYS A 97 26.07 0.08 2.11
#